data_AF-A0A1W9QWH7-F1
#
_entry.id   AF-A0A1W9QWH7-F1
#
_cell.length_a   1.000
_cell.length_b   1.000
_cell.length_c   1.000
_cell.angle_alpha   90.00
_cell.angle_beta   90.00
_cell.angle_gamma   90.00
#
_symmetry.space_group_name_H-M   'P 1'
#
loop_
_entity.id
_entity.type
_entity.pdbx_description
1 polymer ?
#
loop_
_entity_poly.entity_id
_entity_poly.type
_entity_poly.pdbx_seq_one_letter_code
_entity_poly.pdbx_strand_id
1 'polypeptide(L)'
;MPFTDEELYHAVDNNLHKVTAYVSSHGGNIHLKGVKDAIIYIELGGTCGGCSMSLMTTKMVVRRELRELIHPELDVVNVDGTPENELPDDCYREEAEVVEEVEKEGLIDKVKKFF
;
A
#
# COMPACT_ATOMS: atom_id res chain seq x y z
N MET A 1 6.53 -18.52 8.87
CA MET A 1 7.31 -17.58 8.06
C MET A 1 8.80 -17.58 8.45
N PRO A 2 9.73 -17.77 7.50
CA PRO A 2 11.18 -17.76 7.77
C PRO A 2 11.90 -16.43 7.52
N PHE A 3 11.19 -15.39 7.06
CA PHE A 3 11.75 -14.07 6.72
C PHE A 3 11.22 -13.00 7.67
N THR A 4 12.02 -11.95 7.87
CA THR A 4 11.63 -10.74 8.59
C THR A 4 10.76 -9.82 7.72
N ASP A 5 10.04 -8.89 8.36
CA ASP A 5 9.20 -7.92 7.63
C ASP A 5 10.02 -7.02 6.71
N GLU A 6 11.25 -6.67 7.11
CA GLU A 6 12.20 -5.91 6.30
C GLU A 6 12.62 -6.68 5.03
N GLU A 7 13.04 -7.94 5.18
CA GLU A 7 13.40 -8.78 4.04
C GLU A 7 12.22 -8.98 3.09
N LEU A 8 11.02 -9.18 3.62
CA LEU A 8 9.81 -9.32 2.82
C LEU A 8 9.45 -8.02 2.11
N TYR A 9 9.57 -6.88 2.78
CA TYR A 9 9.33 -5.58 2.17
C TYR A 9 10.25 -5.37 0.95
N HIS A 10 11.55 -5.58 1.11
CA HIS A 10 12.48 -5.45 -0.01
C HIS A 10 12.22 -6.49 -1.11
N ALA A 11 11.84 -7.72 -0.76
CA ALA A 11 11.46 -8.73 -1.75
C ALA A 11 10.22 -8.31 -2.56
N VAL A 12 9.22 -7.72 -1.89
CA VAL A 12 8.01 -7.19 -2.53
C VAL A 12 8.35 -6.00 -3.40
N ASP A 13 9.04 -4.99 -2.89
CA ASP A 13 9.42 -3.78 -3.63
C ASP A 13 10.17 -4.12 -4.93
N ASN A 14 11.16 -5.01 -4.84
CA ASN A 14 11.92 -5.50 -6.00
C ASN A 14 11.09 -6.27 -7.02
N ASN A 15 9.93 -6.83 -6.66
CA ASN A 15 9.09 -7.63 -7.54
C ASN A 15 7.76 -6.97 -7.92
N LEU A 16 7.37 -5.88 -7.25
CA LEU A 16 6.06 -5.26 -7.38
C LEU A 16 5.80 -4.80 -8.81
N HIS A 17 6.85 -4.31 -9.51
CA HIS A 17 6.77 -3.88 -10.90
C HIS A 17 6.21 -4.96 -11.86
N LYS A 18 6.46 -6.25 -11.60
CA LYS A 18 5.93 -7.36 -12.41
C LYS A 18 4.41 -7.47 -12.28
N VAL A 19 3.90 -7.19 -11.09
CA VAL A 19 2.47 -7.22 -10.78
C VAL A 19 1.78 -5.92 -11.23
N THR A 20 2.46 -4.78 -11.09
CA THR A 20 1.96 -3.45 -11.49
C THR A 20 1.61 -3.39 -12.97
N ALA A 21 2.33 -4.11 -13.85
CA ALA A 21 2.02 -4.16 -15.27
C ALA A 21 0.61 -4.70 -15.55
N TYR A 22 0.19 -5.77 -14.85
CA TYR A 22 -1.15 -6.33 -14.96
C TYR A 22 -2.21 -5.32 -14.52
N VAL A 23 -2.04 -4.73 -13.34
CA VAL A 23 -3.01 -3.78 -12.77
C VAL A 23 -3.11 -2.50 -13.62
N SER A 24 -1.97 -2.00 -14.11
CA SER A 24 -1.92 -0.81 -14.97
C SER A 24 -2.62 -1.02 -16.32
N SER A 25 -2.52 -2.22 -16.91
CA SER A 25 -3.24 -2.54 -18.14
C SER A 25 -4.77 -2.53 -18.00
N HIS A 26 -5.28 -2.61 -16.76
CA HIS A 26 -6.71 -2.52 -16.43
C HIS A 26 -7.10 -1.13 -15.89
N GLY A 27 -6.19 -0.15 -15.94
CA GLY A 27 -6.42 1.23 -15.51
C GLY A 27 -6.28 1.47 -14.00
N GLY A 28 -5.68 0.52 -13.26
CA GLY A 28 -5.39 0.67 -11.84
C GLY A 28 -3.91 0.98 -11.56
N ASN A 29 -3.58 1.20 -10.30
CA ASN A 29 -2.21 1.31 -9.81
C ASN A 29 -2.09 0.67 -8.43
N ILE A 30 -0.87 0.34 -8.01
CA ILE A 30 -0.56 -0.27 -6.71
C ILE A 30 0.50 0.57 -6.01
N HIS A 31 0.28 0.90 -4.74
CA HIS A 31 1.32 1.45 -3.87
C HIS A 31 1.59 0.48 -2.71
N LEU A 32 2.85 0.16 -2.46
CA LEU A 32 3.25 -0.56 -1.26
C LEU A 32 3.20 0.39 -0.06
N LYS A 33 2.50 0.02 1.00
CA LYS A 33 2.39 0.81 2.23
C LYS A 33 3.23 0.26 3.37
N GLY A 34 3.44 -1.06 3.39
CA GLY A 34 4.28 -1.71 4.37
C GLY A 34 4.08 -3.21 4.40
N VAL A 35 4.85 -3.87 5.26
CA VAL A 35 4.75 -5.30 5.54
C VAL A 35 4.73 -5.52 7.05
N LYS A 36 3.88 -6.44 7.50
CA LYS A 36 3.81 -6.85 8.91
C LYS A 36 3.38 -8.30 9.00
N ASP A 37 4.12 -9.13 9.74
CA ASP A 37 3.77 -10.52 10.03
C ASP A 37 3.40 -11.33 8.76
N ALA A 38 4.19 -11.16 7.68
CA ALA A 38 3.95 -11.74 6.36
C ALA A 38 2.68 -11.26 5.61
N ILE A 39 2.03 -10.21 6.12
CA ILE A 39 0.93 -9.51 5.48
C ILE A 39 1.47 -8.27 4.78
N ILE A 40 1.20 -8.16 3.48
CA ILE A 40 1.63 -7.06 2.64
C ILE A 40 0.47 -6.07 2.54
N TYR A 41 0.72 -4.84 2.95
CA TYR A 41 -0.27 -3.77 2.89
C TYR A 41 -0.02 -2.95 1.63
N ILE A 42 -1.03 -2.92 0.77
CA ILE A 42 -1.01 -2.14 -0.47
C ILE A 42 -2.17 -1.18 -0.51
N GLU A 43 -2.08 -0.15 -1.32
CA GLU A 43 -3.20 0.70 -1.71
C GLU A 43 -3.42 0.55 -3.22
N LEU A 44 -4.61 0.06 -3.59
CA LEU A 44 -5.05 -0.03 -4.97
C LEU A 44 -5.73 1.29 -5.38
N GLY A 45 -5.20 1.93 -6.41
CA GLY A 45 -5.75 3.17 -6.97
C GLY A 45 -6.34 2.99 -8.37
N GLY A 46 -6.75 4.11 -8.97
CA GLY A 46 -7.26 4.17 -10.33
C GLY A 46 -8.68 3.62 -10.47
N THR A 47 -8.98 2.99 -11.60
CA THR A 47 -10.30 2.39 -11.89
C THR A 47 -10.66 1.28 -10.89
N CYS A 48 -9.65 0.67 -10.26
CA CYS A 48 -9.81 -0.38 -9.27
C CYS A 48 -10.33 0.12 -7.91
N GLY A 49 -10.18 1.41 -7.58
CA GLY A 49 -10.59 1.97 -6.29
C GLY A 49 -12.11 2.18 -6.15
N GLY A 50 -12.86 2.22 -7.25
CA GLY A 50 -14.29 2.58 -7.25
C GLY A 50 -15.29 1.42 -7.39
N CYS A 51 -14.83 0.20 -7.66
CA CYS A 51 -15.68 -0.98 -7.88
C CYS A 51 -15.25 -2.15 -6.99
N SER A 52 -16.11 -2.54 -6.04
CA SER A 52 -15.82 -3.58 -5.06
C SER A 52 -15.46 -4.94 -5.68
N MET A 53 -16.12 -5.32 -6.79
CA MET A 53 -15.80 -6.55 -7.51
C MET A 53 -14.41 -6.52 -8.14
N SER A 54 -14.03 -5.39 -8.76
CA SER A 54 -12.71 -5.23 -9.37
C SER A 54 -11.59 -5.19 -8.32
N LEU A 55 -11.87 -4.64 -7.14
CA LEU A 55 -10.91 -4.58 -6.03
C LEU A 55 -10.59 -6.00 -5.51
N MET A 56 -11.62 -6.84 -5.34
CA MET A 56 -11.43 -8.22 -4.88
C MET A 56 -10.64 -9.06 -5.88
N THR A 57 -10.95 -8.98 -7.17
CA THR A 57 -10.25 -9.76 -8.21
C THR A 57 -8.80 -9.31 -8.36
N THR A 58 -8.54 -8.00 -8.41
CA THR A 58 -7.18 -7.47 -8.49
C THR A 58 -6.35 -7.87 -7.27
N LYS A 59 -6.91 -7.76 -6.06
CA LYS A 59 -6.24 -8.20 -4.83
C LYS A 59 -5.86 -9.68 -4.89
N MET A 60 -6.75 -10.53 -5.39
CA MET A 60 -6.48 -11.97 -5.53
C MET A 60 -5.35 -12.24 -6.52
N VAL A 61 -5.31 -11.54 -7.66
CA VAL A 61 -4.21 -11.67 -8.62
C VAL A 61 -2.90 -11.21 -7.99
N VAL A 62 -2.86 -10.03 -7.38
CA VAL A 62 -1.66 -9.50 -6.71
C VAL A 62 -1.12 -10.49 -5.68
N ARG A 63 -2.00 -11.02 -4.82
CA ARG A 63 -1.63 -12.05 -3.83
C ARG A 63 -1.05 -13.30 -4.49
N ARG A 64 -1.67 -13.81 -5.54
CA ARG A 64 -1.20 -15.01 -6.24
C ARG A 64 0.20 -14.80 -6.81
N GLU A 65 0.41 -13.71 -7.52
CA GLU A 65 1.71 -13.40 -8.13
C GLU A 65 2.81 -13.21 -7.07
N LEU A 66 2.52 -12.50 -5.97
CA LEU A 66 3.49 -12.32 -4.88
C LEU A 66 3.81 -13.64 -4.16
N ARG A 67 2.82 -14.54 -4.04
CA ARG A 67 3.04 -15.90 -3.51
C ARG A 67 3.94 -16.75 -4.40
N GLU A 68 3.76 -16.64 -5.71
CA GLU A 68 4.59 -17.34 -6.71
C GLU A 68 6.01 -16.80 -6.76
N LEU A 69 6.19 -15.48 -6.58
CA LEU A 69 7.48 -14.81 -6.68
C LEU A 69 8.31 -14.88 -5.39
N ILE A 70 7.67 -14.88 -4.22
CA ILE A 70 8.34 -14.70 -2.92
C ILE A 70 8.09 -15.90 -2.00
N HIS A 71 6.85 -16.10 -1.54
CA HIS A 71 6.52 -17.19 -0.62
C HIS A 71 5.02 -17.50 -0.57
N PRO A 72 4.60 -18.80 -0.56
CA PRO A 72 3.19 -19.19 -0.63
C PRO A 72 2.34 -18.77 0.59
N GLU A 73 2.96 -18.51 1.74
CA GLU A 73 2.25 -18.12 2.97
C GLU A 73 1.88 -16.62 3.03
N LEU A 74 2.34 -15.79 2.08
CA LEU A 74 2.07 -14.35 2.10
C LEU A 74 0.58 -14.03 2.01
N ASP A 75 0.14 -12.97 2.68
CA ASP A 75 -1.18 -12.39 2.46
C ASP A 75 -1.07 -10.93 2.00
N VAL A 76 -2.15 -10.41 1.44
CA VAL A 76 -2.25 -9.05 0.90
C VAL A 76 -3.54 -8.41 1.40
N VAL A 77 -3.40 -7.23 2.00
CA VAL A 77 -4.50 -6.38 2.45
C VAL A 77 -4.47 -5.08 1.64
N ASN A 78 -5.64 -4.68 1.15
CA ASN A 78 -5.79 -3.39 0.50
C ASN A 78 -6.25 -2.36 1.53
N VAL A 79 -5.41 -1.36 1.80
CA VAL A 79 -5.73 -0.24 2.68
C VAL A 79 -6.71 0.69 1.97
N ASP A 80 -7.95 0.76 2.47
CA ASP A 80 -9.05 1.53 1.88
C ASP A 80 -9.66 2.57 2.84
N GLY A 81 -9.03 2.76 4.01
CA GLY A 81 -9.52 3.68 5.04
C GLY A 81 -10.70 3.16 5.85
N THR A 82 -11.12 1.91 5.64
CA THR A 82 -12.07 1.25 6.54
C THR A 82 -11.35 0.67 7.77
N PRO A 83 -12.03 0.57 8.93
CA PRO A 83 -11.43 -0.01 10.15
C PRO A 83 -10.95 -1.46 9.97
N GLU A 84 -11.49 -2.18 8.99
CA GLU A 84 -11.14 -3.58 8.73
C GLU A 84 -9.84 -3.74 7.94
N ASN A 85 -9.39 -2.69 7.25
CA ASN A 85 -8.21 -2.69 6.40
C ASN A 85 -7.26 -1.53 6.72
N GLU A 86 -7.09 -1.21 8.00
CA GLU A 86 -6.13 -0.18 8.42
C GLU A 86 -4.68 -0.68 8.31
N LEU A 87 -3.77 0.25 8.04
CA LEU A 87 -2.34 0.01 8.08
C LEU A 87 -1.87 -0.01 9.55
N PRO A 88 -1.22 -1.07 10.04
CA PRO A 88 -0.71 -1.12 11.40
C PRO A 88 0.40 -0.07 11.62
N ASP A 89 0.40 0.58 12.79
CA ASP A 89 1.43 1.57 13.15
C ASP A 89 2.85 0.96 13.24
N ASP A 90 2.94 -0.34 13.53
CA ASP A 90 4.17 -1.09 13.73
C ASP A 90 4.57 -1.94 12.51
N CYS A 91 4.05 -1.63 11.33
CA CYS A 91 4.48 -2.24 10.08
C CYS A 91 5.86 -1.73 9.63
N TYR A 92 6.64 -2.59 8.99
CA TYR A 92 7.85 -2.18 8.31
C TYR A 92 7.50 -1.45 7.01
N ARG A 93 8.08 -0.28 6.83
CA ARG A 93 8.02 0.54 5.63
C ARG A 93 9.35 1.26 5.51
N GLU A 94 9.89 1.37 4.30
CA GLU A 94 10.94 2.38 4.10
C GLU A 94 10.28 3.73 4.33
N GLU A 95 10.78 4.48 5.30
CA GLU A 95 10.55 5.91 5.38
C GLU A 95 11.10 6.48 4.08
N ALA A 96 10.24 6.56 3.05
CA ALA A 96 10.50 7.37 1.88
C ALA A 96 10.99 8.71 2.42
N GLU A 97 12.18 9.13 1.99
CA GLU A 97 12.70 10.46 2.28
C GLU A 97 11.54 11.45 2.17
N VAL A 98 11.30 12.12 3.28
CA VAL A 98 10.24 13.10 3.46
C VAL A 98 10.48 14.22 2.44
N VAL A 99 9.86 14.16 1.27
CA VAL A 99 9.47 15.40 0.59
C VAL A 99 8.25 15.91 1.35
N GLU A 100 8.53 16.83 2.26
CA GLU A 100 7.56 17.65 2.95
C GLU A 100 6.53 18.22 1.97
N GLU A 101 5.32 17.70 2.01
CA GLU A 101 4.11 18.51 1.84
C GLU A 101 3.17 18.22 3.02
N VAL A 102 3.64 18.56 4.22
CA VAL A 102 2.76 18.97 5.31
C VAL A 102 2.91 20.49 5.43
N GLU A 103 1.79 21.18 5.60
CA GLU A 103 1.58 22.64 5.59
C GLU A 103 1.32 23.20 4.18
N LYS A 104 0.07 23.48 3.79
CA LYS A 104 -0.77 24.52 4.40
C LYS A 104 -2.23 24.30 4.02
N GLU A 105 -3.09 23.92 4.96
CA GLU A 105 -4.47 24.42 5.08
C GLU A 105 -4.93 24.20 6.54
N GLY A 106 -4.25 24.83 7.50
CA GLY A 106 -4.61 24.67 8.92
C GLY A 106 -4.19 25.80 9.86
N LEU A 107 -3.63 26.92 9.40
CA LEU A 107 -3.20 27.98 10.32
C LEU A 107 -3.09 29.39 9.70
N ILE A 108 -4.10 29.85 8.95
CA ILE A 108 -4.31 31.32 8.80
C ILE A 108 -5.17 31.89 9.94
N ASP A 109 -5.60 31.07 10.90
CA ASP A 109 -6.33 31.47 12.12
C ASP A 109 -5.53 32.33 13.13
N LYS A 110 -4.36 32.87 12.77
CA LYS A 110 -3.58 33.77 13.64
C LYS A 110 -3.24 35.14 13.06
N VAL A 111 -3.75 35.54 11.90
CA VAL A 111 -3.39 36.85 11.32
C VAL A 111 -4.27 38.03 11.77
N LYS A 112 -5.41 37.87 12.45
CA LYS A 112 -6.18 39.05 12.94
C LYS A 112 -6.70 39.02 14.37
N LYS A 113 -6.06 38.26 15.27
CA LYS A 113 -6.14 38.57 16.72
C LYS A 113 -5.22 39.74 17.13
N PHE A 114 -4.73 40.48 16.15
CA PHE A 114 -3.88 41.68 16.29
C PHE A 114 -4.34 42.85 15.39
N PHE A 115 -5.59 42.84 14.90
CA PHE A 115 -6.26 44.00 14.30
C PHE A 115 -7.75 44.03 14.68
#